data_AF-A0A8S1A6W2-F1
#
_entry.id   AF-A0A8S1A6W2-F1
#
_cell.length_a   1.000
_cell.length_b   1.000
_cell.length_c   1.000
_cell.angle_alpha   90.00
_cell.angle_beta   90.00
_cell.angle_gamma   90.00
#
_symmetry.space_group_name_H-M   'P 1'
#
loop_
_entity.id
_entity.type
_entity.pdbx_description
1 polymer ?
#
loop_
_entity_poly.entity_id
_entity_poly.type
_entity_poly.pdbx_seq_one_letter_code
_entity_poly.pdbx_strand_id
1 'polypeptide(L)'
;MGLSQMETSGGSESSGGEDAEARRSRRGHVLAELMQTERVYVQELGSILSGYKEEIEKAENQHLLPAALIGQADVLFGNLHELFTFHQDIFLKDLEKSISATELVALCFVDKRETFFRLYSFYCQNIPRSERLRETLVDTHLFLQACQLRLGHKLPLAAYLLKPVQRITKYQLLLKDLLRYSECGSMTTKLQQALDCMLVVLKCVNDSMHQIAITGVPVDLSQQGELLMQGSFLVVSENKRDLRLRIRPRRRHIFLYEKAMLFCKPATKNSHNKATYHFKHDLQMSQIGLTESVKGDPRKFEVWRQGRAEVHTLTAASPDVKRAWVERVKRVLLDQLNELKGERGRQYSAQHRTLIQTSSWDLVPPAAQPQRPSATVTNPTRTASCDTHDEPCWSTDPSDDDDEEPEHPPVTEAVGLNGTIHRMAVGCALAALSDYTAVGPSEVSLREGQHAELLKVGCAGWWYVRLAAGQGEGWAPAAYLDQRKTSRSSSRSHDRLHDH
;
A
#
# COMPACT_ATOMS: atom_id res chain seq x y z
N MET A 1 -43.33 32.10 -61.34
CA MET A 1 -43.79 32.08 -59.94
C MET A 1 -43.95 30.62 -59.55
N GLY A 2 -43.10 30.11 -58.66
CA GLY A 2 -43.21 28.75 -58.11
C GLY A 2 -43.11 28.84 -56.59
N LEU A 3 -44.05 28.22 -55.89
CA LEU A 3 -44.09 28.23 -54.43
C LEU A 3 -43.14 27.17 -53.85
N SER A 4 -42.45 27.51 -52.78
CA SER A 4 -41.53 26.63 -52.07
C SER A 4 -42.27 25.51 -51.34
N GLN A 5 -41.80 24.27 -51.51
CA GLN A 5 -41.98 23.24 -50.48
C GLN A 5 -40.77 23.28 -49.53
N MET A 6 -41.05 23.08 -48.25
CA MET A 6 -40.08 23.19 -47.16
C MET A 6 -39.99 21.81 -46.52
N GLU A 7 -38.97 21.04 -46.89
CA GLU A 7 -38.75 19.70 -46.33
C GLU A 7 -38.18 19.80 -44.91
N THR A 8 -38.91 19.29 -43.93
CA THR A 8 -38.46 19.20 -42.54
C THR A 8 -37.52 18.00 -42.36
N SER A 9 -36.23 18.24 -42.45
CA SER A 9 -35.20 17.25 -42.10
C SER A 9 -35.09 17.06 -40.58
N GLY A 10 -35.98 16.25 -40.01
CA GLY A 10 -35.81 15.74 -38.65
C GLY A 10 -34.84 14.56 -38.59
N GLY A 11 -33.79 14.65 -37.77
CA GLY A 11 -32.90 13.51 -37.54
C GLY A 11 -31.67 13.79 -36.68
N SER A 12 -31.52 13.01 -35.60
CA SER A 12 -30.27 12.71 -34.88
C SER A 12 -29.81 13.61 -33.72
N GLU A 13 -30.63 13.76 -32.66
CA GLU A 13 -30.14 14.10 -31.31
C GLU A 13 -30.40 12.99 -30.25
N SER A 14 -30.97 11.84 -30.63
CA SER A 14 -31.49 10.86 -29.66
C SER A 14 -30.45 9.97 -28.97
N SER A 15 -29.30 9.67 -29.57
CA SER A 15 -28.37 8.64 -29.05
C SER A 15 -27.44 9.13 -27.94
N GLY A 16 -27.18 10.44 -27.85
CA GLY A 16 -26.33 11.01 -26.80
C GLY A 16 -27.00 11.08 -25.42
N GLY A 17 -28.34 11.19 -25.38
CA GLY A 17 -29.12 11.27 -24.14
C GLY A 17 -29.17 9.95 -23.38
N GLU A 18 -29.39 8.84 -24.09
CA GLU A 18 -29.50 7.50 -23.49
C GLU A 18 -28.20 7.06 -22.80
N ASP A 19 -27.04 7.32 -23.41
CA ASP A 19 -25.73 7.04 -22.79
C ASP A 19 -25.45 7.95 -21.58
N ALA A 20 -25.84 9.23 -21.63
CA ALA A 20 -25.70 10.14 -20.50
C ALA A 20 -26.58 9.75 -19.31
N GLU A 21 -27.81 9.31 -19.56
CA GLU A 21 -28.72 8.80 -18.53
C GLU A 21 -28.23 7.45 -17.97
N ALA A 22 -27.73 6.55 -18.82
CA ALA A 22 -27.11 5.29 -18.38
C ALA A 22 -25.89 5.54 -17.49
N ARG A 23 -25.00 6.49 -17.85
CA ARG A 23 -23.86 6.90 -17.01
C ARG A 23 -24.31 7.52 -15.69
N ARG A 24 -25.32 8.39 -15.70
CA ARG A 24 -25.91 8.99 -14.48
C ARG A 24 -26.49 7.91 -13.55
N SER A 25 -27.21 6.95 -14.10
CA SER A 25 -27.77 5.80 -13.36
C SER A 25 -26.65 4.94 -12.74
N ARG A 26 -25.62 4.56 -13.51
CA ARG A 26 -24.46 3.82 -12.98
C ARG A 26 -23.74 4.57 -11.86
N ARG A 27 -23.53 5.88 -12.00
CA ARG A 27 -22.95 6.73 -10.94
C ARG A 27 -23.82 6.73 -9.68
N GLY A 28 -25.15 6.79 -9.83
CA GLY A 28 -26.11 6.66 -8.73
C GLY A 28 -25.98 5.34 -7.97
N HIS A 29 -25.82 4.22 -8.69
CA HIS A 29 -25.60 2.90 -8.09
C HIS A 29 -24.29 2.84 -7.28
N VAL A 30 -23.17 3.37 -7.80
CA VAL A 30 -21.88 3.37 -7.07
C VAL A 30 -21.94 4.25 -5.81
N LEU A 31 -22.67 5.38 -5.85
CA LEU A 31 -22.92 6.19 -4.66
C LEU A 31 -23.77 5.44 -3.62
N ALA A 32 -24.84 4.78 -4.05
CA ALA A 32 -25.68 3.97 -3.19
C ALA A 32 -24.89 2.80 -2.57
N GLU A 33 -24.02 2.13 -3.34
CA GLU A 33 -23.11 1.10 -2.84
C GLU A 33 -22.14 1.66 -1.79
N LEU A 34 -21.50 2.81 -2.06
CA LEU A 34 -20.61 3.47 -1.10
C LEU A 34 -21.32 3.73 0.23
N MET A 35 -22.54 4.30 0.20
CA MET A 35 -23.33 4.57 1.41
C MET A 35 -23.74 3.27 2.13
N GLN A 36 -24.29 2.31 1.40
CA GLN A 36 -24.82 1.09 2.00
C GLN A 36 -23.71 0.25 2.61
N THR A 37 -22.59 0.10 1.91
CA THR A 37 -21.42 -0.63 2.42
C THR A 37 -20.71 0.13 3.55
N GLU A 38 -20.84 1.46 3.64
CA GLU A 38 -20.36 2.23 4.80
C GLU A 38 -21.21 1.97 6.05
N ARG A 39 -22.55 2.00 5.92
CA ARG A 39 -23.46 1.68 7.02
C ARG A 39 -23.25 0.25 7.54
N VAL A 40 -23.13 -0.71 6.63
CA VAL A 40 -22.83 -2.11 7.00
C VAL A 40 -21.48 -2.19 7.70
N TYR A 41 -20.43 -1.57 7.18
CA TYR A 41 -19.12 -1.54 7.82
C TYR A 41 -19.17 -0.97 9.26
N VAL A 42 -19.82 0.17 9.45
CA VAL A 42 -20.00 0.81 10.76
C VAL A 42 -20.78 -0.07 11.73
N GLN A 43 -21.88 -0.69 11.27
CA GLN A 43 -22.68 -1.63 12.06
C GLN A 43 -21.85 -2.85 12.49
N GLU A 44 -21.05 -3.41 11.57
CA GLU A 44 -20.16 -4.53 11.86
C GLU A 44 -19.07 -4.14 12.88
N LEU A 45 -18.48 -2.94 12.77
CA LEU A 45 -17.55 -2.45 13.79
C LEU A 45 -18.21 -2.33 15.17
N GLY A 46 -19.41 -1.76 15.24
CA GLY A 46 -20.19 -1.65 16.47
C GLY A 46 -20.53 -3.00 17.10
N SER A 47 -20.84 -4.01 16.29
CA SER A 47 -21.09 -5.38 16.77
C SER A 47 -19.85 -6.06 17.36
N ILE A 48 -18.65 -5.77 16.83
CA ILE A 48 -17.38 -6.29 17.39
C ILE A 48 -17.10 -5.66 18.75
N LEU A 49 -17.30 -4.35 18.87
CA LEU A 49 -17.03 -3.60 20.09
C LEU A 49 -17.99 -4.01 21.22
N SER A 50 -19.30 -3.92 20.99
CA SER A 50 -20.31 -4.32 21.97
C SER A 50 -20.31 -5.81 22.28
N GLY A 51 -20.11 -6.65 21.26
CA GLY A 51 -20.24 -8.11 21.35
C GLY A 51 -18.99 -8.87 21.82
N TYR A 52 -17.81 -8.27 21.70
CA TYR A 52 -16.55 -8.89 22.14
C TYR A 52 -15.71 -7.97 23.03
N LYS A 53 -15.45 -6.72 22.65
CA LYS A 53 -14.55 -5.84 23.44
C LYS A 53 -15.15 -5.53 24.81
N GLU A 54 -16.39 -5.05 24.86
CA GLU A 54 -17.09 -4.78 26.12
C GLU A 54 -17.29 -6.06 26.94
N GLU A 55 -17.57 -7.20 26.29
CA GLU A 55 -17.64 -8.50 26.97
C GLU A 55 -16.31 -8.91 27.62
N ILE A 56 -15.17 -8.62 27.01
CA ILE A 56 -13.83 -8.87 27.57
C ILE A 56 -13.48 -7.89 28.69
N GLU A 57 -14.03 -6.67 28.65
CA GLU A 57 -13.75 -5.63 29.65
C GLU A 57 -14.69 -5.67 30.86
N LYS A 58 -15.85 -6.34 30.77
CA LYS A 58 -16.76 -6.55 31.89
C LYS A 58 -16.09 -7.28 33.04
N ALA A 59 -16.22 -6.73 34.25
CA ALA A 59 -15.68 -7.31 35.48
C ALA A 59 -16.23 -8.72 35.75
N GLU A 60 -17.53 -8.93 35.48
CA GLU A 60 -18.22 -10.21 35.61
C GLU A 60 -17.57 -11.32 34.78
N ASN A 61 -17.07 -11.00 33.58
CA ASN A 61 -16.50 -11.97 32.65
C ASN A 61 -15.02 -12.29 32.89
N GLN A 62 -14.30 -11.56 33.76
CA GLN A 62 -12.85 -11.72 33.92
C GLN A 62 -12.43 -13.15 34.30
N HIS A 63 -13.25 -13.85 35.09
CA HIS A 63 -13.00 -15.24 35.49
C HIS A 63 -13.23 -16.28 34.37
N LEU A 64 -13.85 -15.87 33.26
CA LEU A 64 -14.11 -16.69 32.07
C LEU A 64 -13.08 -16.46 30.95
N LEU A 65 -12.16 -15.50 31.13
CA LEU A 65 -11.13 -15.18 30.16
C LEU A 65 -9.91 -16.07 30.35
N PRO A 66 -9.26 -16.52 29.26
CA PRO A 66 -7.95 -17.16 29.36
C PRO A 66 -6.92 -16.12 29.80
N ALA A 67 -5.95 -16.53 30.63
CA ALA A 67 -4.96 -15.63 31.22
C ALA A 67 -4.17 -14.79 30.19
N ALA A 68 -3.98 -15.31 28.98
CA ALA A 68 -3.33 -14.60 27.87
C ALA A 68 -4.16 -13.43 27.30
N LEU A 69 -5.47 -13.36 27.57
CA LEU A 69 -6.39 -12.32 27.07
C LEU A 69 -6.69 -11.22 28.12
N ILE A 70 -6.50 -11.52 29.41
CA ILE A 70 -6.74 -10.57 30.50
C ILE A 70 -5.82 -9.35 30.32
N GLY A 71 -6.42 -8.15 30.25
CA GLY A 71 -5.69 -6.90 30.00
C GLY A 71 -5.09 -6.75 28.59
N GLN A 72 -5.39 -7.66 27.64
CA GLN A 72 -4.88 -7.62 26.26
C GLN A 72 -5.95 -7.15 25.24
N ALA A 73 -7.05 -6.55 25.69
CA ALA A 73 -8.12 -6.04 24.81
C ALA A 73 -7.56 -5.03 23.78
N ASP A 74 -6.70 -4.10 24.21
CA ASP A 74 -6.08 -3.11 23.32
C ASP A 74 -5.13 -3.74 22.29
N VAL A 75 -4.55 -4.90 22.58
CA VAL A 75 -3.74 -5.66 21.61
C VAL A 75 -4.64 -6.46 20.67
N LEU A 76 -5.74 -7.04 21.17
CA LEU A 76 -6.69 -7.79 20.33
C LEU A 76 -7.43 -6.88 19.35
N PHE A 77 -7.92 -5.72 19.80
CA PHE A 77 -8.73 -4.81 18.97
C PHE A 77 -7.93 -3.63 18.40
N GLY A 78 -6.79 -3.25 18.97
CA GLY A 78 -6.11 -2.00 18.58
C GLY A 78 -7.03 -0.79 18.78
N ASN A 79 -6.89 0.21 17.92
CA ASN A 79 -7.74 1.41 17.90
C ASN A 79 -9.09 1.20 17.18
N LEU A 80 -9.68 -0.01 17.21
CA LEU A 80 -10.96 -0.30 16.54
C LEU A 80 -12.09 0.63 17.00
N HIS A 81 -12.06 1.06 18.25
CA HIS A 81 -13.04 2.01 18.79
C HIS A 81 -12.88 3.41 18.18
N GLU A 82 -11.64 3.93 18.03
CA GLU A 82 -11.41 5.20 17.32
C GLU A 82 -11.84 5.14 15.85
N LEU A 83 -11.60 4.00 15.17
CA LEU A 83 -12.10 3.76 13.83
C LEU A 83 -13.63 3.81 13.79
N PHE A 84 -14.30 3.06 14.68
CA PHE A 84 -15.75 3.07 14.77
C PHE A 84 -16.30 4.49 15.00
N THR A 85 -15.80 5.23 16.00
CA THR A 85 -16.23 6.61 16.28
C THR A 85 -15.99 7.53 15.08
N PHE A 86 -14.83 7.48 14.43
CA PHE A 86 -14.57 8.29 13.23
C PHE A 86 -15.56 7.97 12.10
N HIS A 87 -15.82 6.70 11.83
CA HIS A 87 -16.71 6.29 10.75
C HIS A 87 -18.19 6.58 11.09
N GLN A 88 -18.65 6.23 12.30
CA GLN A 88 -20.01 6.44 12.80
C GLN A 88 -20.37 7.92 12.98
N ASP A 89 -19.48 8.73 13.58
CA ASP A 89 -19.83 10.07 14.03
C ASP A 89 -19.38 11.20 13.10
N ILE A 90 -18.43 10.95 12.21
CA ILE A 90 -17.88 11.95 11.29
C ILE A 90 -18.11 11.50 9.85
N PHE A 91 -17.46 10.42 9.41
CA PHE A 91 -17.34 10.12 7.99
C PHE A 91 -18.67 9.70 7.35
N LEU A 92 -19.43 8.79 7.97
CA LEU A 92 -20.77 8.41 7.48
C LEU A 92 -21.72 9.61 7.45
N LYS A 93 -21.73 10.45 8.48
CA LYS A 93 -22.59 11.65 8.53
C LYS A 93 -22.20 12.69 7.48
N ASP A 94 -20.90 12.86 7.21
CA ASP A 94 -20.42 13.78 6.16
C ASP A 94 -20.74 13.24 4.76
N LEU A 95 -20.66 11.92 4.55
CA LEU A 95 -21.09 11.24 3.32
C LEU A 95 -22.61 11.36 3.10
N GLU A 96 -23.43 11.15 4.13
CA GLU A 96 -24.89 11.25 4.05
C GLU A 96 -25.37 12.67 3.70
N LYS A 97 -24.74 13.71 4.26
CA LYS A 97 -24.98 15.12 3.86
C LYS A 97 -24.58 15.38 2.41
N SER A 98 -23.57 14.67 1.91
CA SER A 98 -22.95 14.89 0.60
C SER A 98 -23.59 14.10 -0.54
N ILE A 99 -24.53 13.19 -0.26
CA ILE A 99 -25.12 12.26 -1.24
C ILE A 99 -25.75 12.96 -2.45
N SER A 100 -26.30 14.17 -2.26
CA SER A 100 -26.94 14.97 -3.30
C SER A 100 -25.97 15.52 -4.35
N ALA A 101 -24.65 15.54 -4.07
CA ALA A 101 -23.64 16.07 -4.99
C ALA A 101 -22.33 15.27 -4.90
N THR A 102 -22.02 14.53 -5.96
CA THR A 102 -20.81 13.68 -6.07
C THR A 102 -19.50 14.45 -5.82
N GLU A 103 -19.45 15.76 -6.11
CA GLU A 103 -18.31 16.62 -5.80
C GLU A 103 -18.03 16.75 -4.30
N LEU A 104 -19.07 16.75 -3.46
CA LEU A 104 -18.93 16.86 -2.00
C LEU A 104 -18.40 15.55 -1.41
N VAL A 105 -18.85 14.41 -1.95
CA VAL A 105 -18.31 13.08 -1.60
C VAL A 105 -16.79 13.01 -1.82
N ALA A 106 -16.29 13.61 -2.90
CA ALA A 106 -14.84 13.68 -3.15
C ALA A 106 -14.10 14.50 -2.07
N LEU A 107 -14.67 15.63 -1.64
CA LEU A 107 -14.11 16.45 -0.55
C LEU A 107 -14.06 15.69 0.78
N CYS A 108 -15.08 14.89 1.11
CA CYS A 108 -15.07 14.05 2.32
C CYS A 108 -13.85 13.13 2.43
N PHE A 109 -13.26 12.67 1.32
CA PHE A 109 -12.02 11.87 1.35
C PHE A 109 -10.77 12.74 1.50
N VAL A 110 -10.70 13.87 0.81
CA VAL A 110 -9.54 14.78 0.85
C VAL A 110 -9.40 15.43 2.23
N ASP A 111 -10.49 15.95 2.79
CA ASP A 111 -10.50 16.67 4.08
C ASP A 111 -10.16 15.76 5.28
N LYS A 112 -10.34 14.45 5.15
CA LYS A 112 -10.07 13.47 6.23
C LYS A 112 -8.80 12.64 5.98
N ARG A 113 -7.99 12.98 4.97
CA ARG A 113 -6.75 12.25 4.57
C ARG A 113 -5.87 11.85 5.76
N GLU A 114 -5.57 12.82 6.62
CA GLU A 114 -4.66 12.62 7.76
C GLU A 114 -5.28 11.74 8.85
N THR A 115 -6.59 11.87 9.08
CA THR A 115 -7.35 10.99 9.97
C THR A 115 -7.37 9.55 9.45
N PHE A 116 -7.63 9.35 8.15
CA PHE A 116 -7.54 8.05 7.51
C PHE A 116 -6.14 7.43 7.66
N PHE A 117 -5.08 8.17 7.32
CA PHE A 117 -3.71 7.69 7.46
C PHE A 117 -3.40 7.33 8.92
N ARG A 118 -3.65 8.22 9.88
CA ARG A 118 -3.36 8.00 11.31
C ARG A 118 -4.06 6.76 11.85
N LEU A 119 -5.38 6.66 11.66
CA LEU A 119 -6.19 5.58 12.24
C LEU A 119 -5.86 4.22 11.62
N TYR A 120 -5.80 4.14 10.29
CA TYR A 120 -5.55 2.86 9.60
C TYR A 120 -4.09 2.43 9.69
N SER A 121 -3.13 3.35 9.78
CA SER A 121 -1.70 3.03 10.02
C SER A 121 -1.54 2.35 11.39
N PHE A 122 -2.10 2.93 12.46
CA PHE A 122 -2.07 2.32 13.79
C PHE A 122 -2.76 0.93 13.80
N TYR A 123 -3.94 0.84 13.19
CA TYR A 123 -4.71 -0.41 13.15
C TYR A 123 -3.94 -1.53 12.44
N CYS A 124 -3.45 -1.27 11.22
CA CYS A 124 -2.71 -2.25 10.44
C CYS A 124 -1.43 -2.69 11.16
N GLN A 125 -0.69 -1.76 11.79
CA GLN A 125 0.50 -2.08 12.59
C GLN A 125 0.19 -2.95 13.82
N ASN A 126 -1.05 -2.91 14.32
CA ASN A 126 -1.51 -3.79 15.38
C ASN A 126 -1.96 -5.17 14.90
N ILE A 127 -2.48 -5.32 13.68
CA ILE A 127 -3.01 -6.60 13.17
C ILE A 127 -2.07 -7.80 13.38
N PRO A 128 -0.75 -7.75 13.08
CA PRO A 128 0.14 -8.90 13.32
C PRO A 128 0.36 -9.25 14.81
N ARG A 129 0.13 -8.30 15.73
CA ARG A 129 0.16 -8.54 17.18
C ARG A 129 -1.15 -9.18 17.65
N SER A 130 -2.26 -8.64 17.16
CA SER A 130 -3.62 -9.14 17.33
C SER A 130 -3.78 -10.58 16.79
N GLU A 131 -3.19 -10.89 15.63
CA GLU A 131 -3.10 -12.23 15.05
C GLU A 131 -2.33 -13.20 15.95
N ARG A 132 -1.09 -12.85 16.34
CA ARG A 132 -0.29 -13.68 17.25
C ARG A 132 -1.00 -13.95 18.59
N LEU A 133 -1.68 -12.94 19.14
CA LEU A 133 -2.48 -13.12 20.34
C LEU A 133 -3.58 -14.18 20.11
N ARG A 134 -4.32 -14.11 18.99
CA ARG A 134 -5.30 -15.15 18.63
C ARG A 134 -4.67 -16.52 18.39
N GLU A 135 -3.49 -16.61 17.78
CA GLU A 135 -2.77 -17.89 17.59
C GLU A 135 -2.45 -18.58 18.93
N THR A 136 -2.17 -17.81 20.00
CA THR A 136 -2.03 -18.38 21.36
C THR A 136 -3.35 -18.81 22.01
N LEU A 137 -4.50 -18.38 21.46
CA LEU A 137 -5.84 -18.81 21.86
C LEU A 137 -6.26 -20.02 20.99
N VAL A 138 -5.52 -21.12 21.13
CA VAL A 138 -5.33 -22.27 20.20
C VAL A 138 -6.51 -22.75 19.32
N ASP A 139 -7.78 -22.55 19.70
CA ASP A 139 -8.97 -22.85 18.84
C ASP A 139 -10.11 -21.82 19.01
N THR A 140 -9.80 -20.57 19.36
CA THR A 140 -10.74 -19.52 19.81
C THR A 140 -11.44 -19.92 21.12
N HIS A 141 -11.03 -19.34 22.26
CA HIS A 141 -11.54 -19.71 23.59
C HIS A 141 -13.07 -19.81 23.63
N LEU A 142 -13.63 -20.75 24.42
CA LEU A 142 -15.09 -20.97 24.56
C LEU A 142 -15.88 -19.66 24.76
N PHE A 143 -15.28 -18.72 25.49
CA PHE A 143 -15.77 -17.36 25.66
C PHE A 143 -16.03 -16.61 24.32
N LEU A 144 -15.04 -16.57 23.43
CA LEU A 144 -15.14 -15.90 22.13
C LEU A 144 -16.11 -16.64 21.19
N GLN A 145 -16.18 -17.97 21.27
CA GLN A 145 -17.19 -18.76 20.56
C GLN A 145 -18.60 -18.44 21.08
N ALA A 146 -18.78 -18.28 22.39
CA ALA A 146 -20.04 -17.87 23.01
C ALA A 146 -20.43 -16.43 22.61
N CYS A 147 -19.48 -15.48 22.51
CA CYS A 147 -19.72 -14.17 21.91
C CYS A 147 -20.18 -14.29 20.46
N GLN A 148 -19.50 -15.09 19.63
CA GLN A 148 -19.85 -15.30 18.23
C GLN A 148 -21.27 -15.84 18.06
N LEU A 149 -21.64 -16.86 18.85
CA LEU A 149 -22.99 -17.44 18.86
C LEU A 149 -24.05 -16.44 19.32
N ARG A 150 -23.78 -15.67 20.39
CA ARG A 150 -24.70 -14.66 20.94
C ARG A 150 -25.01 -13.54 19.96
N LEU A 151 -24.06 -13.20 19.08
CA LEU A 151 -24.21 -12.18 18.03
C LEU A 151 -24.76 -12.75 16.70
N GLY A 152 -24.89 -14.07 16.57
CA GLY A 152 -25.24 -14.72 15.30
C GLY A 152 -24.16 -14.56 14.21
N HIS A 153 -22.89 -14.32 14.59
CA HIS A 153 -21.79 -14.09 13.65
C HIS A 153 -21.42 -15.40 12.93
N LYS A 154 -21.55 -15.41 11.60
CA LYS A 154 -21.29 -16.60 10.76
C LYS A 154 -19.80 -16.88 10.54
N LEU A 155 -18.95 -15.88 10.76
CA LEU A 155 -17.50 -15.95 10.56
C LEU A 155 -16.76 -15.86 11.91
N PRO A 156 -15.53 -16.39 12.03
CA PRO A 156 -14.73 -16.21 13.23
C PRO A 156 -14.32 -14.74 13.42
N LEU A 157 -14.09 -14.32 14.67
CA LEU A 157 -13.66 -12.94 15.01
C LEU A 157 -12.47 -12.44 14.17
N ALA A 158 -11.53 -13.33 13.80
CA ALA A 158 -10.41 -12.99 12.93
C ALA A 158 -10.85 -12.39 11.57
N ALA A 159 -11.95 -12.87 10.98
CA ALA A 159 -12.49 -12.34 9.73
C ALA A 159 -13.04 -10.91 9.92
N TYR A 160 -13.74 -10.68 11.03
CA TYR A 160 -14.29 -9.38 11.39
C TYR A 160 -13.19 -8.33 11.66
N LEU A 161 -12.07 -8.73 12.26
CA LEU A 161 -10.92 -7.86 12.48
C LEU A 161 -10.13 -7.52 11.20
N LEU A 162 -10.36 -8.22 10.08
CA LEU A 162 -9.81 -7.81 8.77
C LEU A 162 -10.68 -6.75 8.06
N LYS A 163 -11.89 -6.48 8.53
CA LYS A 163 -12.83 -5.54 7.87
C LYS A 163 -12.25 -4.13 7.68
N PRO A 164 -11.51 -3.51 8.63
CA PRO A 164 -10.88 -2.22 8.36
C PRO A 164 -9.82 -2.29 7.26
N VAL A 165 -8.96 -3.32 7.27
CA VAL A 165 -7.93 -3.53 6.23
C VAL A 165 -8.59 -3.69 4.84
N GLN A 166 -9.72 -4.39 4.78
CA GLN A 166 -10.52 -4.49 3.56
C GLN A 166 -11.14 -3.13 3.18
N ARG A 167 -11.80 -2.43 4.12
CA ARG A 167 -12.53 -1.18 3.84
C ARG A 167 -11.61 -0.09 3.26
N ILE A 168 -10.43 0.11 3.84
CA ILE A 168 -9.49 1.14 3.33
C ILE A 168 -9.07 0.87 1.88
N THR A 169 -8.91 -0.40 1.47
CA THR A 169 -8.58 -0.79 0.09
C THR A 169 -9.74 -0.65 -0.89
N LYS A 170 -10.99 -0.68 -0.41
CA LYS A 170 -12.21 -0.54 -1.24
C LYS A 170 -12.48 0.89 -1.69
N TYR A 171 -12.13 1.90 -0.90
CA TYR A 171 -12.44 3.30 -1.25
C TYR A 171 -11.87 3.75 -2.59
N GLN A 172 -10.63 3.37 -2.92
CA GLN A 172 -10.03 3.70 -4.23
C GLN A 172 -10.73 2.99 -5.40
N LEU A 173 -11.32 1.80 -5.21
CA LEU A 173 -12.11 1.13 -6.24
C LEU A 173 -13.43 1.90 -6.49
N LEU A 174 -14.15 2.22 -5.42
CA LEU A 174 -15.41 2.98 -5.49
C LEU A 174 -15.18 4.38 -6.12
N LEU A 175 -14.12 5.08 -5.74
CA LEU A 175 -13.75 6.36 -6.33
C LEU A 175 -13.37 6.25 -7.81
N LYS A 176 -12.66 5.18 -8.21
CA LYS A 176 -12.31 4.89 -9.60
C LYS A 176 -13.53 4.54 -10.46
N ASP A 177 -14.51 3.83 -9.91
CA ASP A 177 -15.77 3.53 -10.59
C ASP A 177 -16.69 4.77 -10.68
N LEU A 178 -16.72 5.63 -9.65
CA LEU A 178 -17.37 6.96 -9.74
C LEU A 178 -16.74 7.82 -10.85
N LEU A 179 -15.40 7.82 -10.94
CA LEU A 179 -14.66 8.54 -11.98
C LEU A 179 -14.99 8.00 -13.39
N ARG A 180 -15.10 6.67 -13.57
CA ARG A 180 -15.48 6.03 -14.84
C ARG A 180 -16.85 6.49 -15.35
N TYR A 181 -17.80 6.79 -14.46
CA TYR A 181 -19.16 7.21 -14.81
C TYR A 181 -19.40 8.72 -14.60
N SER A 182 -18.34 9.51 -14.49
CA SER A 182 -18.39 10.97 -14.39
C SER A 182 -18.15 11.65 -15.74
N GLU A 183 -18.67 12.87 -15.87
CA GLU A 183 -18.56 13.66 -17.11
C GLU A 183 -17.32 14.56 -17.05
N CYS A 184 -16.72 14.83 -18.21
CA CYS A 184 -15.48 15.60 -18.30
C CYS A 184 -15.70 17.03 -17.80
N GLY A 185 -14.95 17.45 -16.77
CA GLY A 185 -15.13 18.76 -16.11
C GLY A 185 -14.64 18.78 -14.66
N SER A 186 -15.07 19.80 -13.91
CA SER A 186 -14.70 20.04 -12.49
C SER A 186 -14.98 18.85 -11.56
N MET A 187 -16.09 18.13 -11.80
CA MET A 187 -16.43 16.88 -11.12
C MET A 187 -15.28 15.85 -11.17
N THR A 188 -14.73 15.65 -12.38
CA THR A 188 -13.71 14.64 -12.66
C THR A 188 -12.37 15.01 -12.00
N THR A 189 -12.02 16.30 -11.91
CA THR A 189 -10.78 16.72 -11.22
C THR A 189 -10.85 16.52 -9.71
N LYS A 190 -11.99 16.82 -9.06
CA LYS A 190 -12.21 16.55 -7.63
C LYS A 190 -12.18 15.05 -7.32
N LEU A 191 -12.85 14.22 -8.12
CA LEU A 191 -12.84 12.76 -7.94
C LEU A 191 -11.44 12.16 -8.17
N GLN A 192 -10.68 12.67 -9.14
CA GLN A 192 -9.28 12.26 -9.32
C GLN A 192 -8.42 12.62 -8.10
N GLN A 193 -8.56 13.83 -7.54
CA GLN A 193 -7.87 14.22 -6.31
C GLN A 193 -8.22 13.33 -5.12
N ALA A 194 -9.50 12.94 -4.96
CA ALA A 194 -9.93 12.01 -3.93
C ALA A 194 -9.35 10.59 -4.14
N LEU A 195 -9.30 10.11 -5.39
CA LEU A 195 -8.69 8.83 -5.75
C LEU A 195 -7.19 8.83 -5.43
N ASP A 196 -6.46 9.85 -5.87
CA ASP A 196 -5.02 10.03 -5.62
C ASP A 196 -4.73 10.14 -4.12
N CYS A 197 -5.58 10.87 -3.39
CA CYS A 197 -5.54 10.96 -1.93
C CYS A 197 -5.61 9.57 -1.27
N MET A 198 -6.61 8.75 -1.61
CA MET A 198 -6.76 7.42 -1.02
C MET A 198 -5.68 6.42 -1.46
N LEU A 199 -5.16 6.55 -2.68
CA LEU A 199 -3.99 5.78 -3.12
C LEU A 199 -2.72 6.15 -2.34
N VAL A 200 -2.52 7.44 -2.04
CA VAL A 200 -1.43 7.90 -1.15
C VAL A 200 -1.62 7.37 0.27
N VAL A 201 -2.81 7.44 0.85
CA VAL A 201 -3.12 6.87 2.18
C VAL A 201 -2.77 5.38 2.22
N LEU A 202 -3.24 4.59 1.24
CA LEU A 202 -2.95 3.15 1.15
C LEU A 202 -1.45 2.87 1.03
N LYS A 203 -0.73 3.63 0.20
CA LYS A 203 0.73 3.52 0.10
C LYS A 203 1.40 3.83 1.44
N CYS A 204 1.03 4.90 2.12
CA CYS A 204 1.65 5.30 3.39
C CYS A 204 1.35 4.31 4.52
N VAL A 205 0.13 3.73 4.58
CA VAL A 205 -0.21 2.64 5.51
C VAL A 205 0.62 1.38 5.20
N ASN A 206 0.76 0.99 3.93
CA ASN A 206 1.62 -0.14 3.56
C ASN A 206 3.10 0.13 3.90
N ASP A 207 3.61 1.33 3.61
CA ASP A 207 5.00 1.69 3.88
C ASP A 207 5.29 1.72 5.40
N SER A 208 4.33 2.15 6.23
CA SER A 208 4.46 2.11 7.69
C SER A 208 4.50 0.67 8.23
N MET A 209 3.81 -0.28 7.59
CA MET A 209 3.92 -1.72 7.89
C MET A 209 5.33 -2.27 7.62
N HIS A 210 5.99 -1.82 6.55
CA HIS A 210 7.38 -2.19 6.28
C HIS A 210 8.36 -1.51 7.25
N GLN A 211 8.08 -0.26 7.64
CA GLN A 211 8.88 0.52 8.59
C GLN A 211 8.98 -0.15 9.97
N ILE A 212 7.86 -0.61 10.54
CA ILE A 212 7.87 -1.32 11.85
C ILE A 212 8.54 -2.70 11.80
N ALA A 213 8.91 -3.18 10.60
CA ALA A 213 9.60 -4.44 10.41
C ALA A 213 11.12 -4.27 10.21
N ILE A 214 11.65 -3.04 10.31
CA ILE A 214 13.10 -2.78 10.29
C ILE A 214 13.71 -3.09 11.67
N THR A 215 14.84 -3.78 11.68
CA THR A 215 15.55 -4.22 12.90
C THR A 215 17.03 -3.84 12.84
N GLY A 216 17.62 -3.55 14.00
CA GLY A 216 19.06 -3.24 14.13
C GLY A 216 19.47 -1.87 13.57
N VAL A 217 18.54 -0.91 13.48
CA VAL A 217 18.86 0.48 13.11
C VAL A 217 19.56 1.15 14.29
N PRO A 218 20.74 1.79 14.11
CA PRO A 218 21.49 2.45 15.19
C PRO A 218 20.98 3.87 15.51
N VAL A 219 19.95 4.35 14.80
CA VAL A 219 19.37 5.69 14.93
C VAL A 219 17.86 5.60 15.10
N ASP A 220 17.28 6.61 15.75
CA ASP A 220 15.83 6.75 15.79
C ASP A 220 15.28 7.11 14.39
N LEU A 221 14.35 6.29 13.91
CA LEU A 221 13.65 6.49 12.64
C LEU A 221 12.76 7.74 12.67
N SER A 222 12.25 8.15 13.84
CA SER A 222 11.42 9.36 13.97
C SER A 222 12.17 10.63 13.55
N GLN A 223 13.50 10.64 13.76
CA GLN A 223 14.35 11.80 13.47
C GLN A 223 14.67 11.94 11.98
N GLN A 224 14.49 10.87 11.17
CA GLN A 224 14.84 10.84 9.74
C GLN A 224 13.83 11.57 8.84
N GLY A 225 12.71 12.03 9.40
CA GLY A 225 11.60 12.63 8.66
C GLY A 225 10.58 11.60 8.18
N GLU A 226 9.72 12.01 7.24
CA GLU A 226 8.71 11.11 6.67
C GLU A 226 9.33 9.99 5.83
N LEU A 227 8.70 8.80 5.85
CA LEU A 227 9.03 7.70 4.93
C LEU A 227 8.39 7.95 3.58
N LEU A 228 9.21 8.30 2.59
CA LEU A 228 8.74 8.73 1.26
C LEU A 228 8.47 7.54 0.34
N MET A 229 9.34 6.53 0.35
CA MET A 229 9.24 5.31 -0.48
C MET A 229 9.97 4.11 0.17
N GLN A 230 9.49 2.89 -0.07
CA GLN A 230 10.26 1.66 0.10
C GLN A 230 10.22 0.77 -1.14
N GLY A 231 11.20 -0.14 -1.29
CA GLY A 231 11.31 -0.99 -2.47
C GLY A 231 12.48 -1.96 -2.43
N SER A 232 12.39 -3.05 -3.21
CA SER A 232 13.46 -4.05 -3.34
C SER A 232 14.31 -3.80 -4.58
N PHE A 233 15.63 -3.77 -4.40
CA PHE A 233 16.62 -3.53 -5.45
C PHE A 233 17.72 -4.58 -5.45
N LEU A 234 18.30 -4.81 -6.62
CA LEU A 234 19.62 -5.41 -6.72
C LEU A 234 20.66 -4.28 -6.67
N VAL A 235 21.48 -4.25 -5.62
CA VAL A 235 22.44 -3.19 -5.36
C VAL A 235 23.86 -3.71 -5.56
N VAL A 236 24.59 -3.06 -6.46
CA VAL A 236 26.05 -3.15 -6.55
C VAL A 236 26.62 -1.96 -5.78
N SER A 237 27.70 -2.17 -5.01
CA SER A 237 28.36 -1.10 -4.25
C SER A 237 29.85 -1.12 -4.56
N GLU A 238 30.38 0.02 -4.98
CA GLU A 238 31.79 0.24 -5.31
C GLU A 238 32.37 1.30 -4.39
N ASN A 239 33.53 1.02 -3.79
CA ASN A 239 34.24 1.94 -2.92
C ASN A 239 35.67 2.10 -3.41
N LYS A 240 36.09 3.35 -3.70
CA LYS A 240 37.43 3.64 -4.23
C LYS A 240 38.58 3.17 -3.34
N ARG A 241 38.33 2.93 -2.05
CA ARG A 241 39.34 2.46 -1.08
C ARG A 241 39.43 0.94 -0.97
N ASP A 242 38.46 0.19 -1.50
CA ASP A 242 38.29 -1.24 -1.23
C ASP A 242 38.29 -2.09 -2.51
N LEU A 243 39.33 -1.87 -3.34
CA LEU A 243 39.55 -2.49 -4.65
C LEU A 243 39.63 -4.04 -4.62
N ARG A 244 39.63 -4.64 -3.43
CA ARG A 244 39.70 -6.10 -3.22
C ARG A 244 38.34 -6.77 -3.02
N LEU A 245 37.25 -6.01 -2.89
CA LEU A 245 35.91 -6.59 -2.78
C LEU A 245 35.40 -7.05 -4.15
N ARG A 246 35.13 -8.35 -4.28
CA ARG A 246 34.42 -8.93 -5.43
C ARG A 246 33.08 -8.21 -5.59
N ILE A 247 32.91 -7.48 -6.68
CA ILE A 247 31.74 -6.64 -7.00
C ILE A 247 30.53 -7.55 -7.27
N ARG A 248 29.95 -8.07 -6.18
CA ARG A 248 28.82 -9.00 -6.22
C ARG A 248 27.52 -8.25 -5.95
N PRO A 249 26.56 -8.26 -6.88
CA PRO A 249 25.24 -7.68 -6.66
C PRO A 249 24.55 -8.28 -5.42
N ARG A 250 23.98 -7.43 -4.56
CA ARG A 250 23.32 -7.82 -3.31
C ARG A 250 21.87 -7.36 -3.31
N ARG A 251 20.93 -8.26 -3.06
CA ARG A 251 19.53 -7.88 -2.83
C ARG A 251 19.44 -7.02 -1.57
N ARG A 252 18.83 -5.84 -1.70
CA ARG A 252 18.53 -4.93 -0.60
C ARG A 252 17.08 -4.48 -0.70
N HIS A 253 16.47 -4.25 0.44
CA HIS A 253 15.23 -3.50 0.54
C HIS A 253 15.60 -2.12 1.09
N ILE A 254 15.19 -1.07 0.41
CA ILE A 254 15.65 0.30 0.65
C ILE A 254 14.46 1.12 1.13
N PHE A 255 14.69 1.92 2.16
CA PHE A 255 13.74 2.90 2.68
C PHE A 255 14.30 4.30 2.44
N LEU A 256 13.55 5.14 1.75
CA LEU A 256 13.90 6.53 1.47
C LEU A 256 13.11 7.45 2.40
N TYR A 257 13.81 8.07 3.33
CA TYR A 257 13.30 9.14 4.19
C TYR A 257 13.75 10.51 3.65
N GLU A 258 13.21 11.58 4.22
CA GLU A 258 13.63 12.96 3.91
C GLU A 258 15.12 13.21 4.21
N LYS A 259 15.67 12.61 5.28
CA LYS A 259 17.05 12.84 5.71
C LYS A 259 18.01 11.67 5.48
N ALA A 260 17.51 10.45 5.25
CA ALA A 260 18.34 9.27 5.05
C ALA A 260 17.76 8.24 4.07
N MET A 261 18.64 7.52 3.37
CA MET A 261 18.31 6.32 2.59
C MET A 261 18.90 5.09 3.28
N LEU A 262 18.04 4.22 3.83
CA LEU A 262 18.44 3.04 4.60
C LEU A 262 18.45 1.78 3.71
N PHE A 263 19.56 1.04 3.73
CA PHE A 263 19.74 -0.21 3.00
C PHE A 263 19.64 -1.39 3.95
N CYS A 264 18.58 -2.18 3.80
CA CYS A 264 18.31 -3.34 4.64
C CYS A 264 18.44 -4.66 3.87
N LYS A 265 18.89 -5.73 4.53
CA LYS A 265 18.78 -7.11 4.02
C LYS A 265 17.41 -7.67 4.42
N PRO A 266 16.52 -8.02 3.48
CA PRO A 266 15.31 -8.77 3.83
C PRO A 266 15.72 -10.12 4.44
N ALA A 267 15.06 -10.51 5.52
CA ALA A 267 15.21 -11.82 6.12
C ALA A 267 14.83 -12.92 5.11
N THR A 268 15.52 -14.05 5.16
CA THR A 268 14.98 -15.31 4.63
C THR A 268 13.69 -15.63 5.37
N LYS A 269 12.68 -16.14 4.67
CA LYS A 269 11.38 -16.44 5.29
C LYS A 269 11.55 -17.51 6.36
N ASN A 270 11.41 -17.14 7.64
CA ASN A 270 11.17 -18.10 8.70
C ASN A 270 9.67 -18.48 8.72
N SER A 271 9.31 -19.52 9.47
CA SER A 271 7.99 -20.18 9.49
C SER A 271 6.77 -19.25 9.66
N HIS A 272 6.94 -18.03 10.18
CA HIS A 272 5.85 -17.06 10.39
C HIS A 272 5.66 -16.04 9.25
N ASN A 273 6.23 -16.28 8.06
CA ASN A 273 5.97 -15.60 6.77
C ASN A 273 6.11 -14.04 6.73
N LYS A 274 6.52 -13.38 7.82
CA LYS A 274 6.67 -11.92 7.92
C LYS A 274 7.96 -11.43 7.29
N ALA A 275 7.86 -10.44 6.40
CA ALA A 275 9.03 -9.73 5.87
C ALA A 275 9.67 -8.87 6.98
N THR A 276 10.85 -9.28 7.45
CA THR A 276 11.68 -8.54 8.42
C THR A 276 12.90 -7.96 7.70
N TYR A 277 13.30 -6.73 8.03
CA TYR A 277 14.36 -6.00 7.34
C TYR A 277 15.52 -5.72 8.29
N HIS A 278 16.65 -6.40 8.11
CA HIS A 278 17.83 -6.19 8.94
C HIS A 278 18.65 -5.04 8.36
N PHE A 279 18.85 -3.97 9.13
CA PHE A 279 19.70 -2.84 8.74
C PHE A 279 21.11 -3.29 8.33
N LYS A 280 21.70 -2.62 7.33
CA LYS A 280 23.07 -2.89 6.85
C LYS A 280 23.89 -1.64 6.56
N HIS A 281 23.29 -0.56 6.08
CA HIS A 281 23.97 0.69 5.73
C HIS A 281 22.95 1.82 5.60
N ASP A 282 23.39 3.06 5.77
CA ASP A 282 22.62 4.27 5.51
C ASP A 282 23.43 5.26 4.66
N LEU A 283 22.71 6.14 3.96
CA LEU A 283 23.25 7.32 3.31
C LEU A 283 22.45 8.53 3.75
N GLN A 284 23.12 9.55 4.31
CA GLN A 284 22.48 10.83 4.60
C GLN A 284 22.17 11.56 3.30
N MET A 285 20.93 12.03 3.14
CA MET A 285 20.46 12.68 1.91
C MET A 285 21.25 13.96 1.60
N SER A 286 21.76 14.65 2.63
CA SER A 286 22.65 15.81 2.52
C SER A 286 24.04 15.52 1.94
N GLN A 287 24.43 14.24 1.79
CA GLN A 287 25.77 13.81 1.37
C GLN A 287 25.79 13.03 0.03
N ILE A 288 24.62 12.80 -0.59
CA ILE A 288 24.51 12.02 -1.82
C ILE A 288 24.39 12.89 -3.08
N GLY A 289 24.82 12.33 -4.21
CA GLY A 289 24.47 12.75 -5.56
C GLY A 289 23.76 11.64 -6.33
N LEU A 290 23.11 12.00 -7.44
CA LEU A 290 22.20 11.12 -8.20
C LEU A 290 22.69 10.84 -9.63
N THR A 291 22.95 9.57 -9.90
CA THR A 291 23.15 8.88 -11.19
C THR A 291 21.89 8.55 -11.98
N GLU A 292 21.16 9.49 -12.61
CA GLU A 292 19.85 9.17 -13.22
C GLU A 292 19.82 7.97 -14.19
N SER A 293 20.82 7.85 -15.06
CA SER A 293 20.87 6.83 -16.10
C SER A 293 22.25 6.21 -16.21
N VAL A 294 22.28 4.89 -16.16
CA VAL A 294 23.48 4.06 -16.35
C VAL A 294 23.42 3.46 -17.75
N LYS A 295 24.55 3.44 -18.46
CA LYS A 295 24.62 2.83 -19.80
C LYS A 295 24.25 1.33 -19.72
N GLY A 296 23.48 0.85 -20.70
CA GLY A 296 23.17 -0.57 -20.88
C GLY A 296 21.97 -1.15 -20.13
N ASP A 297 21.36 -0.47 -19.14
CA ASP A 297 20.09 -0.93 -18.53
C ASP A 297 19.19 0.24 -18.12
N PRO A 298 18.00 0.42 -18.76
CA PRO A 298 17.11 1.52 -18.45
C PRO A 298 16.51 1.46 -17.04
N ARG A 299 16.63 0.34 -16.31
CA ARG A 299 16.17 0.16 -14.92
C ARG A 299 17.23 0.53 -13.88
N LYS A 300 18.46 0.86 -14.31
CA LYS A 300 19.56 1.23 -13.41
C LYS A 300 19.67 2.74 -13.19
N PHE A 301 19.96 3.10 -11.95
CA PHE A 301 20.37 4.43 -11.51
C PHE A 301 21.44 4.29 -10.41
N GLU A 302 22.16 5.37 -10.10
CA GLU A 302 23.21 5.37 -9.08
C GLU A 302 22.90 6.37 -7.96
N VAL A 303 23.28 6.04 -6.74
CA VAL A 303 23.36 7.00 -5.63
C VAL A 303 24.79 6.94 -5.09
N TRP A 304 25.45 8.09 -4.98
CA TRP A 304 26.89 8.14 -4.67
C TRP A 304 27.21 9.20 -3.63
N ARG A 305 28.19 8.96 -2.75
CA ARG A 305 28.72 9.98 -1.82
C ARG A 305 29.62 10.97 -2.55
N GLN A 306 29.75 12.19 -2.00
CA GLN A 306 30.59 13.28 -2.52
C GLN A 306 31.94 12.80 -3.12
N GLY A 307 32.26 13.27 -4.33
CA GLY A 307 33.46 12.85 -5.08
C GLY A 307 33.39 11.44 -5.68
N ARG A 308 32.21 10.80 -5.70
CA ARG A 308 32.01 9.38 -6.06
C ARG A 308 32.97 8.47 -5.29
N ALA A 309 33.16 8.73 -3.98
CA ALA A 309 34.03 7.92 -3.12
C ALA A 309 33.42 6.53 -2.85
N GLU A 310 32.10 6.50 -2.71
CA GLU A 310 31.25 5.32 -2.65
C GLU A 310 30.13 5.52 -3.70
N VAL A 311 29.87 4.49 -4.51
CA VAL A 311 28.83 4.47 -5.54
C VAL A 311 27.98 3.23 -5.33
N HIS A 312 26.67 3.41 -5.22
CA HIS A 312 25.70 2.33 -5.23
C HIS A 312 24.93 2.36 -6.54
N THR A 313 25.02 1.29 -7.34
CA THR A 313 24.22 1.13 -8.55
C THR A 313 23.00 0.27 -8.22
N LEU A 314 21.82 0.86 -8.35
CA LEU A 314 20.53 0.27 -7.99
C LEU A 314 19.82 -0.20 -9.26
N THR A 315 19.50 -1.48 -9.34
CA THR A 315 18.67 -2.04 -10.42
C THR A 315 17.23 -2.21 -9.92
N ALA A 316 16.29 -1.46 -10.50
CA ALA A 316 14.87 -1.53 -10.20
C ALA A 316 14.19 -2.73 -10.89
N ALA A 317 13.01 -3.14 -10.39
CA ALA A 317 12.21 -4.19 -11.01
C ALA A 317 11.70 -3.81 -12.41
N SER A 318 11.32 -2.55 -12.62
CA SER A 318 10.88 -2.01 -13.91
C SER A 318 11.41 -0.58 -14.14
N PRO A 319 11.41 -0.07 -15.38
CA PRO A 319 11.77 1.32 -15.67
C PRO A 319 10.86 2.33 -14.96
N ASP A 320 9.60 1.97 -14.72
CA ASP A 320 8.61 2.84 -14.06
C ASP A 320 8.93 3.01 -12.57
N VAL A 321 9.30 1.91 -11.89
CA VAL A 321 9.80 1.96 -10.52
C VAL A 321 11.06 2.83 -10.45
N LYS A 322 12.01 2.68 -11.39
CA LYS A 322 13.17 3.57 -11.45
C LYS A 322 12.75 5.04 -11.58
N ARG A 323 11.87 5.39 -12.53
CA ARG A 323 11.45 6.80 -12.74
C ARG A 323 10.87 7.41 -11.47
N ALA A 324 9.93 6.71 -10.82
CA ALA A 324 9.33 7.16 -9.56
C ALA A 324 10.38 7.38 -8.44
N TRP A 325 11.38 6.48 -8.32
CA TRP A 325 12.47 6.62 -7.36
C TRP A 325 13.42 7.78 -7.68
N VAL A 326 13.83 7.91 -8.94
CA VAL A 326 14.69 9.01 -9.41
C VAL A 326 14.02 10.36 -9.19
N GLU A 327 12.74 10.50 -9.56
CA GLU A 327 11.95 11.72 -9.33
C GLU A 327 11.80 12.05 -7.84
N ARG A 328 11.62 11.05 -6.98
CA ARG A 328 11.53 11.29 -5.53
C ARG A 328 12.86 11.73 -4.94
N VAL A 329 13.97 11.06 -5.28
CA VAL A 329 15.31 11.46 -4.80
C VAL A 329 15.66 12.86 -5.29
N LYS A 330 15.37 13.20 -6.56
CA LYS A 330 15.51 14.58 -7.07
C LYS A 330 14.74 15.59 -6.23
N ARG A 331 13.49 15.30 -5.88
CA ARG A 331 12.64 16.22 -5.10
C ARG A 331 13.27 16.52 -3.75
N VAL A 332 13.66 15.49 -2.99
CA VAL A 332 14.34 15.67 -1.69
C VAL A 332 15.62 16.50 -1.80
N LEU A 333 16.46 16.23 -2.82
CA LEU A 333 17.69 16.99 -3.04
C LEU A 333 17.44 18.45 -3.46
N LEU A 334 16.35 18.70 -4.19
CA LEU A 334 15.93 20.05 -4.58
C LEU A 334 15.34 20.82 -3.38
N ASP A 335 14.55 20.16 -2.55
CA ASP A 335 13.94 20.76 -1.35
C ASP A 335 15.05 21.15 -0.35
N GLN A 336 16.01 20.26 -0.07
CA GLN A 336 17.19 20.57 0.75
C GLN A 336 18.03 21.73 0.15
N LEU A 337 18.18 21.79 -1.17
CA LEU A 337 18.87 22.92 -1.82
C LEU A 337 18.09 24.24 -1.65
N ASN A 338 16.77 24.20 -1.65
CA ASN A 338 15.91 25.37 -1.45
C ASN A 338 15.93 25.83 0.02
N GLU A 339 15.93 24.90 0.98
CA GLU A 339 16.12 25.19 2.41
C GLU A 339 17.46 25.90 2.65
N LEU A 340 18.57 25.32 2.19
CA LEU A 340 19.91 25.91 2.33
C LEU A 340 20.04 27.29 1.66
N LYS A 341 19.34 27.53 0.55
CA LYS A 341 19.27 28.86 -0.08
C LYS A 341 18.41 29.84 0.75
N GLY A 342 17.29 29.38 1.29
CA GLY A 342 16.39 30.17 2.13
C GLY A 342 17.05 30.58 3.45
N GLU A 343 17.76 29.67 4.11
CA GLU A 343 18.57 29.94 5.30
C GLU A 343 19.68 30.95 5.02
N ARG A 344 20.42 30.77 3.91
CA ARG A 344 21.48 31.70 3.51
C ARG A 344 20.91 33.09 3.16
N GLY A 345 19.74 33.16 2.52
CA GLY A 345 19.00 34.40 2.29
C GLY A 345 18.55 35.10 3.57
N ARG A 346 18.07 34.33 4.57
CA ARG A 346 17.74 34.84 5.91
C ARG A 346 18.99 35.33 6.65
N GLN A 347 20.12 34.64 6.55
CA GLN A 347 21.40 35.09 7.13
C GLN A 347 21.88 36.42 6.51
N TYR A 348 21.86 36.56 5.18
CA TYR A 348 22.19 37.83 4.53
C TYR A 348 21.23 38.96 4.92
N SER A 349 19.93 38.67 5.00
CA SER A 349 18.92 39.66 5.43
C SER A 349 19.08 40.05 6.91
N ALA A 350 19.47 39.12 7.78
CA ALA A 350 19.75 39.41 9.19
C ALA A 350 21.02 40.25 9.36
N GLN A 351 22.09 39.95 8.61
CA GLN A 351 23.35 40.71 8.64
C GLN A 351 23.19 42.13 8.08
N HIS A 352 22.30 42.35 7.11
CA HIS A 352 22.03 43.69 6.58
C HIS A 352 21.01 44.52 7.38
N ARG A 353 20.41 43.99 8.46
CA ARG A 353 19.37 44.70 9.23
C ARG A 353 19.90 45.62 10.33
N THR A 354 21.22 45.76 10.49
CA THR A 354 21.84 46.65 11.50
C THR A 354 22.47 47.92 10.93
N LEU A 355 22.17 48.31 9.68
CA LEU A 355 22.76 49.52 9.08
C LEU A 355 21.77 50.42 8.31
N ILE A 356 20.66 50.81 8.96
CA ILE A 356 19.97 52.07 8.61
C ILE A 356 19.60 52.78 9.92
N GLN A 357 20.29 53.90 10.23
CA GLN A 357 19.69 55.23 10.40
C GLN A 357 20.58 56.19 11.23
N THR A 358 21.33 57.07 10.55
CA THR A 358 21.58 58.44 11.03
C THR A 358 21.57 59.39 9.83
N SER A 359 20.60 60.28 9.79
CA SER A 359 20.48 61.36 8.81
C SER A 359 21.30 62.58 9.22
N SER A 360 21.98 63.22 8.26
CA SER A 360 22.28 64.66 8.33
C SER A 360 22.25 65.26 6.93
N TRP A 361 21.83 66.51 6.84
CA TRP A 361 21.70 67.28 5.60
C TRP A 361 22.99 68.06 5.31
N ASP A 362 23.32 68.28 4.03
CA ASP A 362 23.41 69.64 3.43
C ASP A 362 23.87 69.61 1.96
N LEU A 363 23.89 70.79 1.32
CA LEU A 363 23.62 71.00 -0.11
C LEU A 363 24.85 71.36 -0.99
N VAL A 364 24.59 71.34 -2.32
CA VAL A 364 25.27 72.09 -3.43
C VAL A 364 26.36 71.35 -4.27
N PRO A 365 26.18 71.24 -5.62
CA PRO A 365 27.18 70.86 -6.63
C PRO A 365 27.56 72.06 -7.55
N PRO A 366 28.18 71.94 -8.76
CA PRO A 366 29.02 70.90 -9.40
C PRO A 366 30.37 71.45 -9.97
N ALA A 367 31.31 70.59 -10.44
CA ALA A 367 32.19 70.86 -11.61
C ALA A 367 33.09 69.66 -12.05
N ALA A 368 33.41 69.64 -13.36
CA ALA A 368 34.58 69.04 -14.05
C ALA A 368 34.74 67.49 -14.21
N GLN A 369 34.54 67.04 -15.45
CA GLN A 369 35.26 65.94 -16.16
C GLN A 369 36.64 66.48 -16.68
N PRO A 370 37.50 65.76 -17.49
CA PRO A 370 37.41 64.45 -18.17
C PRO A 370 38.68 63.56 -17.93
N GLN A 371 39.11 62.52 -18.67
CA GLN A 371 38.85 61.94 -20.03
C GLN A 371 38.84 60.38 -20.04
N ARG A 372 38.72 59.80 -21.25
CA ARG A 372 38.95 58.39 -21.66
C ARG A 372 40.19 58.36 -22.59
N PRO A 373 40.74 57.19 -23.00
CA PRO A 373 40.37 56.70 -24.34
C PRO A 373 40.35 55.15 -24.49
N SER A 374 40.14 54.66 -25.72
CA SER A 374 39.80 53.27 -26.09
C SER A 374 40.71 52.72 -27.21
N ALA A 375 40.85 51.38 -27.33
CA ALA A 375 41.24 50.63 -28.56
C ALA A 375 41.16 49.09 -28.30
N THR A 376 40.20 48.34 -28.85
CA THR A 376 40.24 47.49 -30.09
C THR A 376 41.27 46.35 -30.09
N VAL A 377 40.87 45.06 -29.93
CA VAL A 377 40.33 44.08 -30.92
C VAL A 377 41.41 43.26 -31.66
N THR A 378 41.38 41.92 -31.51
CA THR A 378 41.40 40.92 -32.62
C THR A 378 41.27 39.48 -32.08
N ASN A 379 40.43 38.65 -32.73
CA ASN A 379 40.43 37.18 -32.65
C ASN A 379 41.22 36.61 -33.85
N PRO A 380 41.52 35.30 -33.88
CA PRO A 380 40.73 34.46 -34.81
C PRO A 380 40.34 33.06 -34.28
N THR A 381 39.40 32.45 -35.00
CA THR A 381 38.72 31.16 -34.74
C THR A 381 39.24 30.05 -35.68
N ARG A 382 39.11 28.76 -35.29
CA ARG A 382 38.81 27.53 -36.11
C ARG A 382 39.23 26.27 -35.30
N THR A 383 38.38 25.32 -34.88
CA THR A 383 37.49 24.32 -35.54
C THR A 383 38.17 23.05 -36.11
N ALA A 384 37.76 21.90 -35.55
CA ALA A 384 37.65 20.53 -36.11
C ALA A 384 38.91 19.72 -36.52
N SER A 385 39.05 18.50 -35.96
CA SER A 385 38.82 17.22 -36.68
C SER A 385 38.87 16.00 -35.72
N CYS A 386 38.52 14.80 -36.21
CA CYS A 386 38.26 13.54 -35.49
C CYS A 386 39.26 12.39 -35.81
N ASP A 387 38.96 11.20 -35.27
CA ASP A 387 39.43 9.85 -35.66
C ASP A 387 40.80 9.36 -35.11
N THR A 388 41.04 8.07 -34.78
CA THR A 388 40.19 6.83 -34.76
C THR A 388 40.80 5.73 -33.84
N HIS A 389 39.98 4.69 -33.50
CA HIS A 389 40.28 3.28 -33.10
C HIS A 389 41.43 2.94 -32.09
N ASP A 390 41.28 2.00 -31.14
CA ASP A 390 41.07 0.55 -31.32
C ASP A 390 40.50 -0.18 -30.07
N GLU A 391 39.95 -1.38 -30.30
CA GLU A 391 39.48 -2.40 -29.32
C GLU A 391 39.77 -3.79 -29.93
N PRO A 392 40.07 -4.84 -29.14
CA PRO A 392 39.05 -5.91 -29.06
C PRO A 392 38.99 -6.73 -27.75
N CYS A 393 37.76 -6.87 -27.25
CA CYS A 393 37.04 -8.13 -26.97
C CYS A 393 37.82 -9.42 -26.61
N TRP A 394 37.42 -10.05 -25.50
CA TRP A 394 37.44 -11.52 -25.34
C TRP A 394 36.12 -12.03 -24.76
N SER A 395 35.68 -13.19 -25.25
CA SER A 395 34.44 -13.89 -24.86
C SER A 395 34.79 -15.28 -24.30
N THR A 396 34.03 -15.76 -23.30
CA THR A 396 33.78 -17.20 -23.04
C THR A 396 32.70 -17.37 -21.96
N ASP A 397 31.60 -18.03 -22.32
CA ASP A 397 30.98 -19.12 -21.51
C ASP A 397 31.80 -20.42 -21.77
N PRO A 398 31.61 -21.57 -21.08
CA PRO A 398 30.44 -21.98 -20.28
C PRO A 398 30.76 -22.62 -18.90
N SER A 399 29.72 -23.04 -18.15
CA SER A 399 29.52 -24.45 -17.75
C SER A 399 28.19 -24.65 -17.02
N ASP A 400 27.52 -25.78 -17.29
CA ASP A 400 26.45 -26.33 -16.45
C ASP A 400 26.98 -26.78 -15.08
N ASP A 401 26.06 -26.86 -14.11
CA ASP A 401 26.01 -27.94 -13.11
C ASP A 401 24.52 -28.13 -12.74
N ASP A 402 23.93 -29.22 -13.23
CA ASP A 402 22.64 -29.75 -12.79
C ASP A 402 22.80 -30.46 -11.44
N ASP A 403 21.81 -30.33 -10.56
CA ASP A 403 21.59 -31.24 -9.44
C ASP A 403 20.07 -31.49 -9.32
N GLU A 404 19.59 -32.53 -10.00
CA GLU A 404 18.26 -33.10 -9.77
C GLU A 404 18.28 -34.05 -8.55
N GLU A 405 17.36 -33.85 -7.60
CA GLU A 405 16.95 -34.89 -6.65
C GLU A 405 15.41 -34.95 -6.54
N PRO A 406 14.83 -36.10 -6.18
CA PRO A 406 13.67 -36.63 -6.90
C PRO A 406 12.29 -36.15 -6.43
N GLU A 407 11.32 -36.26 -7.35
CA GLU A 407 9.91 -35.94 -7.08
C GLU A 407 9.27 -36.85 -6.03
N HIS A 408 8.86 -36.26 -4.91
CA HIS A 408 7.75 -36.73 -4.09
C HIS A 408 6.61 -35.72 -4.13
N PRO A 409 5.34 -36.16 -4.15
CA PRO A 409 4.20 -35.26 -4.30
C PRO A 409 4.16 -34.22 -3.16
N PRO A 410 3.90 -32.93 -3.45
CA PRO A 410 4.06 -31.87 -2.46
C PRO A 410 2.97 -31.93 -1.39
N VAL A 411 3.30 -32.53 -0.24
CA VAL A 411 2.50 -32.46 0.98
C VAL A 411 2.68 -31.07 1.59
N THR A 412 1.82 -30.12 1.23
CA THR A 412 1.83 -28.78 1.82
C THR A 412 1.04 -28.75 3.12
N GLU A 413 1.72 -28.51 4.24
CA GLU A 413 1.08 -28.19 5.50
C GLU A 413 0.40 -26.81 5.41
N ALA A 414 -0.90 -26.75 5.66
CA ALA A 414 -1.70 -25.53 5.62
C ALA A 414 -2.17 -25.17 7.04
N VAL A 415 -1.70 -24.04 7.56
CA VAL A 415 -2.17 -23.49 8.83
C VAL A 415 -3.47 -22.71 8.58
N GLY A 416 -4.57 -23.19 9.15
CA GLY A 416 -5.84 -22.47 9.15
C GLY A 416 -5.80 -21.24 10.08
N LEU A 417 -6.68 -20.26 9.83
CA LEU A 417 -6.80 -19.04 10.66
C LEU A 417 -7.29 -19.31 12.10
N ASN A 418 -7.59 -20.57 12.42
CA ASN A 418 -7.98 -21.11 13.72
C ASN A 418 -6.84 -21.77 14.49
N GLY A 419 -5.62 -21.90 13.94
CA GLY A 419 -4.49 -22.56 14.61
C GLY A 419 -4.54 -24.09 14.58
N THR A 420 -5.70 -24.69 14.33
CA THR A 420 -5.87 -26.12 14.12
C THR A 420 -5.13 -26.60 12.87
N ILE A 421 -4.23 -27.58 13.01
CA ILE A 421 -3.62 -28.29 11.87
C ILE A 421 -4.68 -29.23 11.26
N HIS A 422 -5.56 -28.68 10.44
CA HIS A 422 -6.28 -29.50 9.48
C HIS A 422 -5.31 -29.89 8.36
N ARG A 423 -5.13 -31.21 8.16
CA ARG A 423 -4.60 -31.77 6.91
C ARG A 423 -5.60 -31.47 5.78
N MET A 424 -5.62 -30.22 5.32
CA MET A 424 -6.45 -29.79 4.20
C MET A 424 -5.81 -30.28 2.91
N ALA A 425 -6.16 -31.50 2.52
CA ALA A 425 -5.82 -32.00 1.20
C ALA A 425 -6.46 -31.10 0.13
N VAL A 426 -5.67 -30.75 -0.88
CA VAL A 426 -6.21 -30.25 -2.16
C VAL A 426 -7.23 -31.28 -2.67
N GLY A 427 -8.40 -30.80 -3.11
CA GLY A 427 -9.58 -31.62 -3.41
C GLY A 427 -10.56 -31.78 -2.23
N CYS A 428 -10.34 -31.18 -1.06
CA CYS A 428 -11.34 -31.26 0.02
C CYS A 428 -12.60 -30.41 -0.29
N ALA A 429 -13.77 -30.98 0.04
CA ALA A 429 -15.06 -30.32 -0.12
C ALA A 429 -15.33 -29.32 1.01
N LEU A 430 -15.50 -28.06 0.63
CA LEU A 430 -15.81 -26.93 1.50
C LEU A 430 -17.28 -26.50 1.32
N ALA A 431 -17.80 -25.81 2.33
CA ALA A 431 -19.05 -25.08 2.26
C ALA A 431 -18.81 -23.62 2.67
N ALA A 432 -19.42 -22.69 1.93
CA ALA A 432 -19.36 -21.27 2.26
C ALA A 432 -20.22 -20.97 3.51
N LEU A 433 -19.61 -20.33 4.52
CA LEU A 433 -20.25 -19.93 5.78
C LEU A 433 -21.15 -18.70 5.63
N SER A 434 -20.89 -17.86 4.62
CA SER A 434 -21.64 -16.64 4.36
C SER A 434 -21.40 -16.16 2.92
N ASP A 435 -22.21 -15.20 2.47
CA ASP A 435 -22.06 -14.55 1.17
C ASP A 435 -20.76 -13.72 1.12
N TYR A 436 -20.02 -13.84 0.02
CA TYR A 436 -18.83 -13.05 -0.27
C TYR A 436 -18.87 -12.52 -1.70
N THR A 437 -18.58 -11.24 -1.90
CA THR A 437 -18.54 -10.61 -3.22
C THR A 437 -17.10 -10.37 -3.65
N ALA A 438 -16.70 -10.98 -4.77
CA ALA A 438 -15.40 -10.79 -5.40
C ALA A 438 -15.08 -9.29 -5.60
N VAL A 439 -13.85 -8.91 -5.28
CA VAL A 439 -13.32 -7.54 -5.36
C VAL A 439 -12.50 -7.32 -6.63
N GLY A 440 -11.85 -8.37 -7.13
CA GLY A 440 -11.00 -8.35 -8.31
C GLY A 440 -11.33 -9.45 -9.33
N PRO A 441 -10.82 -9.34 -10.58
CA PRO A 441 -11.11 -10.28 -11.66
C PRO A 441 -10.52 -11.68 -11.46
N SER A 442 -9.67 -11.88 -10.45
CA SER A 442 -9.08 -13.15 -10.07
C SER A 442 -9.78 -13.81 -8.87
N GLU A 443 -10.79 -13.15 -8.31
CA GLU A 443 -11.54 -13.59 -7.13
C GLU A 443 -12.90 -14.18 -7.53
N VAL A 444 -13.47 -15.02 -6.66
CA VAL A 444 -14.77 -15.64 -6.89
C VAL A 444 -15.75 -15.33 -5.77
N SER A 445 -16.96 -14.93 -6.13
CA SER A 445 -18.04 -14.68 -5.17
C SER A 445 -18.57 -16.00 -4.60
N LEU A 446 -18.86 -16.02 -3.30
CA LEU A 446 -19.49 -17.15 -2.62
C LEU A 446 -20.93 -16.80 -2.24
N ARG A 447 -21.81 -17.80 -2.23
CA ARG A 447 -23.13 -17.74 -1.58
C ARG A 447 -23.15 -18.64 -0.36
N GLU A 448 -23.87 -18.28 0.69
CA GLU A 448 -24.01 -19.10 1.89
C GLU A 448 -24.51 -20.52 1.59
N GLY A 449 -23.85 -21.52 2.18
CA GLY A 449 -24.10 -22.93 1.93
C GLY A 449 -23.56 -23.46 0.58
N GLN A 450 -23.00 -22.61 -0.28
CA GLN A 450 -22.45 -23.03 -1.57
C GLN A 450 -21.26 -23.97 -1.40
N HIS A 451 -21.24 -25.01 -2.24
CA HIS A 451 -20.15 -25.98 -2.28
C HIS A 451 -18.97 -25.49 -3.13
N ALA A 452 -17.78 -25.65 -2.59
CA ALA A 452 -16.52 -25.35 -3.26
C ALA A 452 -15.49 -26.45 -3.03
N GLU A 453 -14.58 -26.65 -3.98
CA GLU A 453 -13.45 -27.57 -3.90
C GLU A 453 -12.16 -26.76 -3.70
N LEU A 454 -11.34 -27.10 -2.71
CA LEU A 454 -10.06 -26.43 -2.47
C LEU A 454 -9.02 -26.88 -3.51
N LEU A 455 -8.62 -25.99 -4.42
CA LEU A 455 -7.58 -26.28 -5.42
C LEU A 455 -6.18 -25.89 -4.94
N LYS A 456 -6.06 -24.77 -4.21
CA LYS A 456 -4.75 -24.27 -3.75
C LYS A 456 -4.87 -23.37 -2.54
N VAL A 457 -4.00 -23.56 -1.56
CA VAL A 457 -3.84 -22.60 -0.44
C VAL A 457 -2.91 -21.46 -0.88
N GLY A 458 -3.35 -20.23 -0.71
CA GLY A 458 -2.60 -19.01 -0.97
C GLY A 458 -2.03 -18.38 0.30
N CYS A 459 -1.52 -17.15 0.18
CA CYS A 459 -1.03 -16.38 1.31
C CYS A 459 -2.14 -15.57 2.00
N ALA A 460 -1.91 -15.18 3.25
CA ALA A 460 -2.76 -14.25 4.01
C ALA A 460 -4.25 -14.65 4.09
N GLY A 461 -4.52 -15.95 4.26
CA GLY A 461 -5.90 -16.44 4.43
C GLY A 461 -6.73 -16.45 3.14
N TRP A 462 -6.11 -16.54 1.96
CA TRP A 462 -6.80 -16.71 0.68
C TRP A 462 -6.63 -18.13 0.14
N TRP A 463 -7.72 -18.71 -0.38
CA TRP A 463 -7.75 -20.02 -1.01
C TRP A 463 -8.26 -19.92 -2.44
N TYR A 464 -7.63 -20.62 -3.37
CA TYR A 464 -8.12 -20.78 -4.73
C TYR A 464 -9.08 -21.96 -4.75
N VAL A 465 -10.32 -21.70 -5.13
CA VAL A 465 -11.40 -22.68 -5.04
C VAL A 465 -12.17 -22.77 -6.35
N ARG A 466 -12.69 -23.97 -6.63
CA ARG A 466 -13.63 -24.22 -7.72
C ARG A 466 -15.03 -24.32 -7.17
N LEU A 467 -15.97 -23.57 -7.73
CA LEU A 467 -17.37 -23.65 -7.33
C LEU A 467 -18.05 -24.88 -7.94
N ALA A 468 -18.89 -25.54 -7.15
CA ALA A 468 -19.78 -26.57 -7.65
C ALA A 468 -20.75 -26.02 -8.72
N ALA A 469 -21.26 -26.90 -9.58
CA ALA A 469 -22.18 -26.58 -10.68
C ALA A 469 -21.63 -25.59 -11.75
N GLY A 470 -20.32 -25.57 -11.97
CA GLY A 470 -19.71 -24.90 -13.14
C GLY A 470 -19.68 -23.37 -13.07
N GLN A 471 -19.83 -22.79 -11.88
CA GLN A 471 -19.85 -21.32 -11.68
C GLN A 471 -18.46 -20.65 -11.67
N GLY A 472 -17.43 -21.36 -12.15
CA GLY A 472 -16.05 -20.86 -12.27
C GLY A 472 -15.13 -21.25 -11.10
N GLU A 473 -13.90 -20.76 -11.17
CA GLU A 473 -12.86 -20.91 -10.15
C GLU A 473 -12.13 -19.58 -9.93
N GLY A 474 -11.67 -19.35 -8.70
CA GLY A 474 -11.06 -18.08 -8.31
C GLY A 474 -10.60 -18.05 -6.86
N TRP A 475 -9.97 -16.94 -6.46
CA TRP A 475 -9.57 -16.69 -5.08
C TRP A 475 -10.77 -16.30 -4.21
N ALA A 476 -10.90 -16.93 -3.05
CA ALA A 476 -11.86 -16.57 -2.02
C ALA A 476 -11.18 -16.54 -0.64
N PRO A 477 -11.64 -15.73 0.33
CA PRO A 477 -11.08 -15.73 1.67
C PRO A 477 -11.39 -17.03 2.41
N ALA A 478 -10.36 -17.70 2.93
CA ALA A 478 -10.45 -18.94 3.70
C ALA A 478 -11.44 -18.85 4.87
N ALA A 479 -11.53 -17.68 5.52
CA ALA A 479 -12.42 -17.48 6.67
C ALA A 479 -13.93 -17.56 6.34
N TYR A 480 -14.30 -17.55 5.05
CA TYR A 480 -15.67 -17.75 4.58
C TYR A 480 -15.96 -19.21 4.22
N LEU A 481 -15.00 -20.12 4.38
CA LEU A 481 -15.09 -21.51 3.92
C LEU A 481 -14.74 -22.46 5.08
N ASP A 482 -15.58 -23.46 5.31
CA ASP A 482 -15.33 -24.50 6.31
C ASP A 482 -15.46 -25.91 5.69
N GLN A 483 -14.77 -26.88 6.27
CA GLN A 483 -14.97 -28.28 5.92
C GLN A 483 -16.33 -28.72 6.44
N ARG A 484 -17.21 -29.18 5.54
CA ARG A 484 -18.37 -29.94 5.98
C ARG A 484 -17.84 -31.20 6.66
N LYS A 485 -17.99 -31.29 7.98
CA LYS A 485 -18.03 -32.57 8.69
C LYS A 485 -19.19 -33.36 8.08
N THR A 486 -18.89 -34.22 7.11
CA THR A 486 -19.88 -35.16 6.58
C THR A 486 -20.33 -36.01 7.75
N SER A 487 -21.59 -35.86 8.16
CA SER A 487 -22.24 -36.72 9.14
C SER A 487 -22.34 -38.13 8.54
N ARG A 488 -21.24 -38.89 8.67
CA ARG A 488 -21.17 -40.28 8.24
C ARG A 488 -22.01 -41.13 9.20
N SER A 489 -23.29 -41.20 8.83
CA SER A 489 -24.16 -42.37 8.89
C SER A 489 -24.02 -43.29 10.11
N SER A 490 -25.10 -43.34 10.88
CA SER A 490 -25.50 -44.50 11.68
C SER A 490 -25.37 -45.81 10.88
N SER A 491 -24.27 -46.53 11.09
CA SER A 491 -24.13 -47.91 10.63
C SER A 491 -24.73 -48.83 11.70
N ARG A 492 -25.92 -49.36 11.41
CA ARG A 492 -26.55 -50.43 12.20
C ARG A 492 -25.61 -51.64 12.25
N SER A 493 -25.05 -51.97 13.41
CA SER A 493 -24.50 -53.29 13.69
C SER A 493 -25.63 -54.21 14.14
N HIS A 494 -26.20 -54.96 13.20
CA HIS A 494 -27.04 -56.12 13.50
C HIS A 494 -26.17 -57.37 13.40
N ASP A 495 -26.51 -58.40 14.18
CA ASP A 495 -25.89 -59.73 14.22
C ASP A 495 -24.45 -59.76 14.81
N ARG A 496 -24.06 -60.72 15.67
CA ARG A 496 -24.73 -61.96 16.09
C ARG A 496 -24.28 -62.41 17.48
N LEU A 497 -25.15 -63.15 18.17
CA LEU A 497 -24.78 -64.05 19.28
C LEU A 497 -23.84 -65.15 18.76
N HIS A 498 -22.85 -65.54 19.57
CA HIS A 498 -22.59 -66.96 19.84
C HIS A 498 -21.74 -67.16 21.10
N ASP A 499 -21.96 -68.31 21.72
CA ASP A 499 -21.34 -68.81 22.95
C ASP A 499 -19.82 -69.02 22.83
N HIS A 500 -19.07 -68.68 23.88
CA HIS A 500 -18.58 -69.69 24.84
C HIS A 500 -17.93 -69.07 26.09
#